data_AF-A0A963DBT2-F1
#
_entry.id   AF-A0A963DBT2-F1
#
_cell.length_a   1.000
_cell.length_b   1.000
_cell.length_c   1.000
_cell.angle_alpha   90.00
_cell.angle_beta   90.00
_cell.angle_gamma   90.00
#
_symmetry.space_group_name_H-M   'P 1'
#
loop_
_entity.id
_entity.type
_entity.pdbx_description
1 polymer ?
#
loop_
_entity_poly.entity_id
_entity_poly.type
_entity_poly.pdbx_seq_one_letter_code
_entity_poly.pdbx_strand_id
1 'polypeptide(L)'
;MTPSIFISYRREDAGGYAGRLEEGLERIFGADSAFRDVSDLLPGQAYPLVLERRIRSSVAVLVVIGPRWLEASRDGVRRLDEADDLVCKEISVALGSGKPVIPVLVAGATMPDEASLPLPLRPLARLHAITLEDEGWRDGLARLGTALAPLLAARPSRLKRWSVRLAAFALACAVVAFAYWLLAPAAPALAGSWRADVSYDWGDTHAEMFKFERLGGRWEGTASYLGIPRAMESLRVDGHDIHFETASEVASGDQTRTLRHRYGGELDGEVIRFRLATSGGFSAYRPIHFEARRAPDAGRAGR
;
A
#
# COMPACT_ATOMS: atom_id res chain seq x y z
N MET A 1 12.12 9.73 12.93
CA MET A 1 12.70 10.19 14.22
C MET A 1 14.06 9.55 14.36
N THR A 2 15.11 10.36 14.20
CA THR A 2 16.51 10.00 14.45
C THR A 2 16.63 9.53 15.91
N PRO A 3 17.39 8.47 16.21
CA PRO A 3 17.66 8.10 17.59
C PRO A 3 18.38 9.29 18.28
N SER A 4 17.85 9.70 19.43
CA SER A 4 18.26 10.94 20.07
C SER A 4 18.91 10.69 21.43
N ILE A 5 19.91 11.50 21.75
CA ILE A 5 20.63 11.54 23.01
C ILE A 5 20.05 12.69 23.83
N PHE A 6 19.64 12.42 25.05
CA PHE A 6 19.15 13.48 25.94
C PHE A 6 20.30 14.03 26.80
N ILE A 7 20.42 15.34 26.91
CA ILE A 7 21.43 16.01 27.73
C ILE A 7 20.74 16.73 28.89
N SER A 8 20.86 16.16 30.09
CA SER A 8 20.44 16.79 31.34
C SER A 8 21.61 17.60 31.89
N TYR A 9 21.37 18.86 32.22
CA TYR A 9 22.40 19.76 32.72
C TYR A 9 21.80 20.85 33.61
N ARG A 10 22.62 21.39 34.51
CA ARG A 10 22.24 22.54 35.32
C ARG A 10 22.69 23.83 34.63
N ARG A 11 21.75 24.70 34.27
CA ARG A 11 22.03 25.88 33.43
C ARG A 11 23.02 26.85 34.07
N GLU A 12 22.85 27.15 35.35
CA GLU A 12 23.74 28.04 36.12
C GLU A 12 25.16 27.48 36.30
N ASP A 13 25.38 26.21 36.01
CA ASP A 13 26.63 25.50 36.27
C ASP A 13 27.39 25.14 34.98
N ALA A 14 26.71 24.48 34.02
CA ALA A 14 27.34 23.88 32.86
C ALA A 14 26.70 24.27 31.51
N GLY A 15 25.96 25.38 31.44
CA GLY A 15 25.19 25.74 30.24
C GLY A 15 25.99 25.87 28.95
N GLY A 16 27.16 26.50 29.00
CA GLY A 16 28.05 26.62 27.83
C GLY A 16 28.59 25.27 27.35
N TYR A 17 28.97 24.40 28.29
CA TYR A 17 29.47 23.05 27.98
C TYR A 17 28.38 22.16 27.38
N ALA A 18 27.14 22.24 27.89
CA ALA A 18 26.01 21.49 27.36
C ALA A 18 25.70 21.87 25.91
N GLY A 19 25.75 23.15 25.56
CA GLY A 19 25.58 23.62 24.17
C GLY A 19 26.71 23.12 23.25
N ARG A 20 27.97 23.26 23.68
CA ARG A 20 29.12 22.76 22.94
C ARG A 20 29.09 21.24 22.74
N LEU A 21 28.57 20.51 23.73
CA LEU A 21 28.38 19.06 23.69
C LEU A 21 27.29 18.66 22.68
N GLU A 22 26.15 19.34 22.70
CA GLU A 22 25.05 19.14 21.75
C GLU A 22 25.55 19.31 20.30
N GLU A 23 26.14 20.46 19.97
CA GLU A 23 26.74 20.72 18.65
C GLU A 23 27.82 19.69 18.28
N GLY A 24 28.58 19.25 19.30
CA GLY A 24 29.59 18.21 19.19
C GLY A 24 29.03 16.89 18.68
N LEU A 25 27.96 16.42 19.33
CA LEU A 25 27.28 15.17 19.04
C LEU A 25 26.54 15.24 17.71
N GLU A 26 25.89 16.37 17.41
CA GLU A 26 25.20 16.55 16.12
C GLU A 26 26.16 16.49 14.93
N ARG A 27 27.39 17.00 15.08
CA ARG A 27 28.42 16.88 14.05
C ARG A 27 28.85 15.43 13.82
N ILE A 28 28.78 14.58 14.84
CA ILE A 28 29.19 13.17 14.77
C ILE A 28 28.06 12.28 14.25
N PHE A 29 26.84 12.50 14.72
CA PHE A 29 25.71 11.59 14.50
C PHE A 29 24.59 12.17 13.61
N GLY A 30 24.75 13.42 13.15
CA GLY A 30 23.77 14.14 12.34
C GLY A 30 22.90 15.09 13.16
N ALA A 31 22.22 15.99 12.47
CA ALA A 31 21.27 16.93 13.08
C ALA A 31 20.17 16.20 13.86
N ASP A 32 19.70 16.80 14.96
CA ASP A 32 18.67 16.28 15.87
C ASP A 32 19.06 14.97 16.60
N SER A 33 20.33 14.57 16.55
CA SER A 33 20.83 13.38 17.24
C SER A 33 21.06 13.59 18.73
N ALA A 34 21.19 14.84 19.17
CA ALA A 34 21.27 15.23 20.56
C ALA A 34 20.31 16.40 20.83
N PHE A 35 19.76 16.45 22.03
CA PHE A 35 18.94 17.57 22.47
C PHE A 35 19.11 17.76 23.96
N ARG A 36 19.22 19.01 24.38
CA ARG A 36 19.25 19.39 25.81
C ARG A 36 17.94 19.99 26.27
N ASP A 37 17.74 20.03 27.58
CA ASP A 37 16.59 20.70 28.18
C ASP A 37 16.43 22.13 27.62
N VAL A 38 15.30 22.32 26.94
CA VAL A 38 14.91 23.58 26.33
C VAL A 38 13.82 24.13 27.23
N SER A 39 14.10 25.28 27.84
CA SER A 39 13.09 26.15 28.45
C SER A 39 12.06 26.70 27.43
N ASP A 40 11.90 26.05 26.28
CA ASP A 40 10.94 26.32 25.22
C ASP A 40 9.83 25.26 25.23
N LEU A 41 9.28 24.97 26.40
CA LEU A 41 7.94 24.41 26.45
C LEU A 41 6.96 25.52 26.07
N LEU A 42 6.31 25.34 24.92
CA LEU A 42 5.17 26.14 24.48
C LEU A 42 4.20 26.37 25.67
N PRO A 43 3.70 27.60 25.86
CA PRO A 43 2.70 27.89 26.88
C PRO A 43 1.53 26.89 26.81
N GLY A 44 1.20 26.24 27.94
CA GLY A 44 0.02 25.38 28.06
C GLY A 44 0.23 23.86 28.02
N GLN A 45 1.46 23.33 27.98
CA GLN A 45 1.71 21.88 28.09
C GLN A 45 2.01 21.42 29.52
N ALA A 46 1.46 20.26 29.91
CA ALA A 46 1.76 19.63 31.20
C ALA A 46 3.22 19.12 31.22
N TYR A 47 4.07 19.90 31.88
CA TYR A 47 5.53 19.76 31.98
C TYR A 47 6.05 18.31 32.24
N PRO A 48 5.49 17.50 33.16
CA PRO A 48 6.06 16.18 33.49
C PRO A 48 5.92 15.14 32.38
N LEU A 49 4.81 15.14 31.63
CA LEU A 49 4.50 14.09 30.67
C LEU A 49 5.34 14.17 29.40
N VAL A 50 5.69 15.39 28.97
CA VAL A 50 6.52 15.62 27.78
C VAL A 50 7.97 15.23 28.06
N LEU A 51 8.46 15.59 29.24
CA LEU A 51 9.81 15.26 29.68
C LEU A 51 10.03 13.76 29.79
N GLU A 52 9.12 13.06 30.47
CA GLU A 52 9.20 11.60 30.59
C GLU A 52 9.15 10.91 29.22
N ARG A 53 8.30 11.38 28.30
CA ARG A 53 8.24 10.84 26.93
C ARG A 53 9.56 11.03 26.18
N ARG A 54 10.22 12.17 26.34
CA ARG A 54 11.52 12.47 25.69
C ARG A 54 12.64 11.62 26.27
N ILE A 55 12.73 11.51 27.60
CA ILE A 55 13.67 10.62 28.25
C ILE A 55 13.39 9.18 27.85
N ARG A 56 12.13 8.75 27.73
CA ARG A 56 11.75 7.41 27.28
C ARG A 56 11.99 7.16 25.79
N SER A 57 12.02 8.18 24.94
CA SER A 57 12.29 8.02 23.51
C SER A 57 13.77 8.01 23.14
N SER A 58 14.64 8.60 23.98
CA SER A 58 16.09 8.68 23.80
C SER A 58 16.77 7.31 23.83
N VAL A 59 17.99 7.20 23.30
CA VAL A 59 18.79 5.96 23.39
C VAL A 59 19.76 5.96 24.58
N ALA A 60 20.16 7.15 25.03
CA ALA A 60 21.06 7.38 26.14
C ALA A 60 20.74 8.73 26.79
N VAL A 61 21.14 8.88 28.06
CA VAL A 61 21.03 10.14 28.80
C VAL A 61 22.42 10.55 29.28
N LEU A 62 22.84 11.75 28.91
CA LEU A 62 24.06 12.39 29.39
C LEU A 62 23.70 13.30 30.56
N VAL A 63 24.43 13.18 31.66
CA VAL A 63 24.28 14.04 32.83
C VAL A 63 25.52 14.92 32.93
N VAL A 64 25.39 16.19 32.53
CA VAL A 64 26.51 17.13 32.56
C VAL A 64 26.64 17.72 33.97
N ILE A 65 27.78 17.44 34.61
CA ILE A 65 28.11 17.83 35.98
C ILE A 65 29.27 18.82 35.92
N GLY A 66 29.01 20.07 36.30
CA GLY A 66 30.03 21.08 36.55
C GLY A 66 30.35 21.22 38.05
N PRO A 67 31.28 22.11 38.39
CA PRO A 67 31.83 22.23 39.75
C PRO A 67 30.78 22.68 40.79
N ARG A 68 29.76 23.43 40.39
CA ARG A 68 28.71 23.96 41.28
C ARG A 68 27.42 23.13 41.23
N TRP A 69 27.45 21.96 40.61
CA TRP A 69 26.26 21.14 40.37
C TRP A 69 25.52 20.75 41.66
N LEU A 70 26.27 20.38 42.71
CA LEU A 70 25.74 20.05 44.04
C LEU A 70 25.43 21.29 44.90
N GLU A 71 26.13 22.40 44.64
CA GLU A 71 26.07 23.62 45.45
C GLU A 71 24.88 24.51 45.10
N ALA A 72 24.28 24.30 43.93
CA ALA A 72 23.14 25.09 43.49
C ALA A 72 21.99 25.02 44.50
N SER A 73 21.57 26.18 44.99
CA SER A 73 20.53 26.32 46.01
C SER A 73 19.50 27.39 45.66
N ARG A 74 18.27 27.21 46.13
CA ARG A 74 17.20 28.22 46.14
C ARG A 74 16.72 28.37 47.58
N ASP A 75 16.67 29.60 48.08
CA ASP A 75 16.26 29.93 49.45
C ASP A 75 16.98 29.11 50.56
N GLY A 76 18.27 28.82 50.34
CA GLY A 76 19.11 28.06 51.27
C GLY A 76 18.93 26.53 51.21
N VAL A 77 18.04 26.02 50.35
CA VAL A 77 17.84 24.58 50.10
C VAL A 77 18.58 24.19 48.82
N ARG A 78 19.33 23.09 48.84
CA ARG A 78 19.98 22.57 47.63
C ARG A 78 18.91 22.19 46.61
N ARG A 79 19.07 22.64 45.38
CA ARG A 79 18.09 22.41 44.31
C ARG A 79 17.82 20.92 44.11
N LEU A 80 18.84 20.05 44.18
CA LEU A 80 18.64 18.61 44.03
C LEU A 80 17.75 17.96 45.10
N ASP A 81 17.62 18.60 46.27
CA ASP A 81 16.76 18.13 47.36
C ASP A 81 15.31 18.68 47.24
N GLU A 82 15.06 19.61 46.31
CA GLU A 82 13.73 20.18 46.08
C GLU A 82 12.85 19.23 45.27
N ALA A 83 11.60 19.05 45.68
CA ALA A 83 10.65 18.17 45.01
C ALA A 83 10.28 18.64 43.59
N ASP A 84 10.49 19.91 43.26
CA ASP A 84 10.22 20.50 41.95
C ASP A 84 11.45 20.56 41.03
N ASP A 85 12.64 20.18 41.49
CA ASP A 85 13.86 20.27 40.68
C ASP A 85 13.85 19.32 39.49
N LEU A 86 14.07 19.93 38.33
CA LEU A 86 13.94 19.29 37.03
C LEU A 86 15.07 18.31 36.79
N VAL A 87 16.31 18.73 37.07
CA VAL A 87 17.51 17.89 36.92
C VAL A 87 17.38 16.62 37.77
N CYS A 88 16.94 16.76 39.02
CA CYS A 88 16.67 15.61 39.90
C CYS A 88 15.63 14.66 39.30
N LYS A 89 14.49 15.18 38.82
CA LYS A 89 13.44 14.37 38.18
C LYS A 89 13.94 13.66 36.92
N GLU A 90 14.63 14.36 36.05
CA GLU A 90 15.17 13.84 34.79
C GLU A 90 16.10 12.65 35.04
N ILE A 91 17.07 12.83 35.94
CA ILE A 91 18.05 11.80 36.27
C ILE A 91 17.37 10.62 36.94
N SER A 92 16.44 10.88 37.86
CA SER A 92 15.66 9.81 38.52
C SER A 92 14.88 8.97 37.51
N VAL A 93 14.22 9.60 36.53
CA VAL A 93 13.49 8.89 35.47
C VAL A 93 14.45 8.12 34.57
N ALA A 94 15.59 8.71 34.21
CA ALA A 94 16.59 8.07 33.38
C ALA A 94 17.13 6.79 34.04
N LEU A 95 17.57 6.89 35.31
CA LEU A 95 18.07 5.76 36.10
C LEU A 95 17.01 4.67 36.28
N GLY A 96 15.75 5.04 36.54
CA GLY A 96 14.65 4.09 36.69
C GLY A 96 14.19 3.42 35.40
N SER A 97 14.51 4.01 34.23
CA SER A 97 14.08 3.50 32.92
C SER A 97 14.98 2.41 32.33
N GLY A 98 16.07 2.04 33.01
CA GLY A 98 17.05 1.06 32.53
C GLY A 98 17.87 1.53 31.32
N LYS A 99 17.85 2.84 31.03
CA LYS A 99 18.62 3.43 29.94
C LYS A 99 20.08 3.62 30.34
N PRO A 100 21.00 3.57 29.38
CA PRO A 100 22.37 4.02 29.60
C PRO A 100 22.37 5.49 30.06
N VAL A 101 22.80 5.71 31.30
CA VAL A 101 23.09 7.03 31.86
C VAL A 101 24.60 7.20 31.90
N ILE A 102 25.11 8.30 31.35
CA ILE A 102 26.54 8.58 31.29
C ILE A 102 26.81 9.94 31.96
N PRO A 103 27.43 9.96 33.14
CA PRO A 103 27.93 11.20 33.72
C PRO A 103 29.02 11.82 32.84
N VAL A 104 28.90 13.13 32.59
CA VAL A 104 29.87 13.91 31.82
C VAL A 104 30.40 15.03 32.71
N LEU A 105 31.65 14.91 33.15
CA LEU A 105 32.29 15.89 34.02
C LEU A 105 32.90 17.01 33.17
N VAL A 106 32.65 18.27 33.53
CA VAL A 106 33.16 19.44 32.81
C VAL A 106 33.79 20.44 33.76
N ALA A 107 34.64 21.33 33.24
CA ALA A 107 35.27 22.41 34.02
C ALA A 107 35.97 21.94 35.31
N GLY A 108 36.64 20.79 35.26
CA GLY A 108 37.35 20.22 36.41
C GLY A 108 36.44 19.63 37.50
N ALA A 109 35.15 19.43 37.21
CA ALA A 109 34.23 18.79 38.14
C ALA A 109 34.68 17.36 38.50
N THR A 110 34.32 16.95 39.71
CA THR A 110 34.52 15.59 40.23
C THR A 110 33.18 14.88 40.37
N MET A 111 33.20 13.54 40.38
CA MET A 111 31.98 12.79 40.63
C MET A 111 31.46 13.05 42.04
N PRO A 112 30.15 13.35 42.20
CA PRO A 112 29.52 13.44 43.51
C PRO A 112 29.63 12.14 44.31
N ASP A 113 29.89 12.27 45.61
CA ASP A 113 29.78 11.15 46.54
C ASP A 113 28.33 10.68 46.68
N GLU A 114 28.11 9.37 46.80
CA GLU A 114 26.76 8.79 46.96
C GLU A 114 25.99 9.39 48.15
N ALA A 115 26.70 9.72 49.23
CA ALA A 115 26.09 10.31 50.43
C ALA A 115 25.62 11.76 50.23
N SER A 116 26.20 12.48 49.26
CA SER A 116 25.83 13.86 48.95
C SER A 116 24.59 13.97 48.05
N LEU A 117 24.17 12.85 47.44
CA LEU A 117 23.04 12.78 46.52
C LEU A 117 21.71 12.42 47.23
N PRO A 118 20.58 12.97 46.77
CA PRO A 118 19.27 12.51 47.20
C PRO A 118 19.05 11.04 46.81
N LEU A 119 18.21 10.34 47.58
CA LEU A 119 18.01 8.89 47.45
C LEU A 119 17.81 8.39 46.00
N PRO A 120 17.00 9.04 45.14
CA PRO A 120 16.77 8.58 43.77
C PRO A 120 18.00 8.69 42.85
N LEU A 121 18.97 9.56 43.19
CA LEU A 121 20.14 9.85 42.37
C LEU A 121 21.38 9.09 42.82
N ARG A 122 21.38 8.47 44.00
CA ARG A 122 22.52 7.68 44.51
C ARG A 122 23.15 6.71 43.50
N PRO A 123 22.38 6.01 42.63
CA PRO A 123 22.98 5.15 41.61
C PRO A 123 23.91 5.88 40.63
N LEU A 124 23.72 7.19 40.41
CA LEU A 124 24.57 8.02 39.54
C LEU A 124 26.03 8.01 39.98
N ALA A 125 26.29 8.05 41.29
CA ALA A 125 27.65 8.06 41.85
C ALA A 125 28.45 6.79 41.55
N ARG A 126 27.78 5.71 41.16
CA ARG A 126 28.39 4.40 40.85
C ARG A 126 28.66 4.21 39.35
N LEU A 127 28.31 5.18 38.52
CA LEU A 127 28.47 5.11 37.07
C LEU A 127 29.85 5.62 36.65
N HIS A 128 30.41 5.04 35.59
CA HIS A 128 31.64 5.54 34.98
C HIS A 128 31.40 6.86 34.25
N ALA A 129 32.11 7.89 34.66
CA ALA A 129 32.05 9.21 34.05
C ALA A 129 33.02 9.36 32.88
N ILE A 130 32.67 10.25 31.95
CA ILE A 130 33.59 10.77 30.92
C ILE A 130 33.89 12.23 31.25
N THR A 131 35.17 12.55 31.40
CA THR A 131 35.62 13.94 31.61
C THR A 131 35.85 14.63 30.25
N LEU A 132 35.29 15.83 30.12
CA LEU A 132 35.54 16.76 29.01
C LEU A 132 36.25 18.00 29.57
N GLU A 133 37.54 18.08 29.31
CA GLU A 133 38.39 19.22 29.63
C GLU A 133 38.46 20.18 28.42
N ASP A 134 38.75 21.45 28.68
CA ASP A 134 38.91 22.42 27.59
C ASP A 134 40.15 22.10 26.74
N GLU A 135 41.25 21.78 27.41
CA GLU A 135 42.43 21.14 26.82
C GLU A 135 42.08 19.66 26.56
N GLY A 136 41.91 19.27 25.29
CA GLY A 136 41.53 17.89 24.93
C GLY A 136 40.04 17.64 24.74
N TRP A 137 39.22 18.69 24.63
CA TRP A 137 37.78 18.57 24.34
C TRP A 137 37.45 17.62 23.19
N ARG A 138 38.22 17.70 22.09
CA ARG A 138 38.02 16.87 20.90
C ARG A 138 38.17 15.38 21.21
N ASP A 139 39.20 15.02 21.97
CA ASP A 139 39.48 13.63 22.31
C ASP A 139 38.43 13.09 23.28
N GLY A 140 38.04 13.90 24.27
CA GLY A 140 36.94 13.58 25.17
C GLY A 140 35.63 13.34 24.43
N LEU A 141 35.29 14.22 23.49
CA LEU A 141 34.10 14.09 22.64
C LEU A 141 34.18 12.84 21.75
N ALA A 142 35.35 12.49 21.21
CA ALA A 142 35.54 11.28 20.41
C ALA A 142 35.37 10.00 21.25
N ARG A 143 35.87 9.97 22.49
CA ARG A 143 35.62 8.86 23.43
C ARG A 143 34.12 8.70 23.73
N LEU A 144 33.44 9.81 23.99
CA LEU A 144 31.99 9.80 24.20
C LEU A 144 31.24 9.31 22.95
N GLY A 145 31.63 9.77 21.75
CA GLY A 145 31.08 9.29 20.49
C GLY A 145 31.26 7.78 20.32
N THR A 146 32.43 7.25 20.67
CA THR A 146 32.69 5.80 20.61
C THR A 146 31.79 5.02 21.56
N ALA A 147 31.54 5.54 22.77
CA ALA A 147 30.63 4.93 23.74
C ALA A 147 29.16 4.96 23.27
N LEU A 148 28.75 6.01 22.57
CA LEU A 148 27.37 6.23 22.11
C LEU A 148 27.04 5.52 20.78
N ALA A 149 28.02 5.34 19.89
CA ALA A 149 27.85 4.71 18.59
C ALA A 149 27.07 3.37 18.61
N PRO A 150 27.41 2.38 19.47
CA PRO A 150 26.67 1.13 19.52
C PRO A 150 25.21 1.31 19.99
N LEU A 151 24.96 2.27 20.89
CA LEU A 151 23.61 2.55 21.40
C LEU A 151 22.71 3.16 20.32
N LEU A 152 23.29 4.00 19.44
CA LEU A 152 22.60 4.60 18.31
C LEU A 152 22.39 3.60 17.16
N ALA A 153 23.32 2.67 16.94
CA ALA A 153 23.21 1.64 15.91
C ALA A 153 22.18 0.54 16.24
N ALA A 154 21.97 0.24 17.53
CA ALA A 154 21.14 -0.88 18.00
C ALA A 154 19.63 -0.70 17.83
N ARG A 155 19.14 0.38 17.21
CA ARG A 155 17.70 0.55 16.94
C ARG A 155 17.36 -0.01 15.55
N PRO A 156 16.86 -1.26 15.41
CA PRO A 156 16.39 -1.72 14.12
C PRO A 156 15.29 -0.78 13.64
N SER A 157 15.47 -0.19 12.47
CA SER A 157 14.50 0.70 11.86
C SER A 157 13.15 -0.02 11.78
N ARG A 158 12.12 0.54 12.43
CA ARG A 158 10.72 0.03 12.34
C ARG A 158 10.24 -0.08 10.89
N LEU A 159 10.93 0.58 9.96
CA LEU A 159 10.69 0.60 8.52
C LEU A 159 10.88 -0.77 7.84
N LYS A 160 11.68 -1.70 8.38
CA LYS A 160 11.86 -3.04 7.77
C LYS A 160 10.62 -3.95 7.89
N ARG A 161 9.71 -3.68 8.84
CA ARG A 161 8.47 -4.48 9.01
C ARG A 161 7.36 -4.10 8.03
N TRP A 162 7.36 -2.88 7.51
CA TRP A 162 6.32 -2.42 6.56
C TRP A 162 6.65 -2.81 5.11
N SER A 163 7.93 -2.84 4.73
CA SER A 163 8.36 -3.27 3.40
C SER A 163 8.01 -4.74 3.11
N VAL A 164 8.10 -5.63 4.11
CA VAL A 164 7.70 -7.04 3.96
C VAL A 164 6.18 -7.20 3.79
N ARG A 165 5.38 -6.38 4.49
CA ARG A 165 3.91 -6.42 4.40
C ARG A 165 3.39 -5.86 3.07
N LEU A 166 4.00 -4.80 2.56
CA LEU A 166 3.68 -4.23 1.24
C LEU A 166 4.07 -5.19 0.09
N ALA A 167 5.22 -5.84 0.18
CA ALA A 167 5.62 -6.85 -0.82
C ALA A 167 4.67 -8.06 -0.83
N ALA A 168 4.23 -8.54 0.34
CA ALA A 168 3.25 -9.64 0.44
C ALA A 168 1.87 -9.26 -0.12
N PHE A 169 1.41 -8.03 0.12
CA PHE A 169 0.14 -7.53 -0.43
C PHE A 169 0.20 -7.38 -1.96
N ALA A 170 1.29 -6.81 -2.49
CA ALA A 170 1.49 -6.69 -3.93
C ALA A 170 1.51 -8.07 -4.63
N LEU A 171 2.17 -9.06 -4.02
CA LEU A 171 2.18 -10.44 -4.51
C LEU A 171 0.77 -11.07 -4.48
N ALA A 172 0.01 -10.87 -3.41
CA ALA A 172 -1.37 -11.35 -3.32
C ALA A 172 -2.27 -10.72 -4.41
N CYS A 173 -2.16 -9.41 -4.63
CA CYS A 173 -2.89 -8.73 -5.71
C CYS A 173 -2.49 -9.25 -7.10
N ALA A 174 -1.20 -9.52 -7.34
CA ALA A 174 -0.73 -10.08 -8.60
C ALA A 174 -1.28 -11.51 -8.83
N VAL A 175 -1.33 -12.34 -7.79
CA VAL A 175 -1.92 -13.69 -7.86
C VAL A 175 -3.42 -13.62 -8.16
N VAL A 176 -4.16 -12.71 -7.52
CA VAL A 176 -5.61 -12.54 -7.77
C VAL A 176 -5.86 -12.02 -9.19
N ALA A 177 -5.09 -11.04 -9.67
CA ALA A 177 -5.21 -10.53 -11.04
C ALA A 177 -4.89 -11.62 -12.08
N PHE A 178 -3.86 -12.43 -11.82
CA PHE A 178 -3.49 -13.55 -12.68
C PHE A 178 -4.55 -14.66 -12.68
N ALA A 179 -5.07 -15.02 -11.51
CA ALA A 179 -6.17 -15.98 -11.39
C ALA A 179 -7.43 -15.48 -12.10
N TYR A 180 -7.75 -14.19 -11.99
CA TYR A 180 -8.87 -13.58 -12.72
C TYR A 180 -8.65 -13.66 -14.24
N TRP A 181 -7.43 -13.41 -14.73
CA TRP A 181 -7.12 -13.54 -16.16
C TRP A 181 -7.21 -15.00 -16.66
N LEU A 182 -6.77 -15.97 -15.86
CA LEU A 182 -6.88 -17.41 -16.17
C LEU A 182 -8.32 -17.95 -16.13
N LEU A 183 -9.13 -17.44 -15.20
CA LEU A 183 -10.51 -17.87 -14.98
C LEU A 183 -11.51 -17.00 -15.77
N ALA A 184 -11.05 -15.93 -16.41
CA ALA A 184 -11.90 -15.09 -17.24
C ALA A 184 -12.51 -15.96 -18.34
N PRO A 185 -13.85 -16.03 -18.44
CA PRO A 185 -14.50 -16.85 -19.46
C PRO A 185 -14.06 -16.34 -20.83
N ALA A 186 -13.56 -17.26 -21.65
CA ALA A 186 -13.28 -16.98 -23.06
C ALA A 186 -14.53 -16.38 -23.72
N ALA A 187 -14.31 -15.49 -24.69
CA ALA A 187 -15.42 -14.93 -25.48
C ALA A 187 -16.32 -16.07 -25.97
N PRO A 188 -17.66 -15.92 -25.92
CA PRO A 188 -18.59 -16.97 -26.32
C PRO A 188 -18.23 -17.46 -27.72
N ALA A 189 -18.11 -18.78 -27.87
CA ALA A 189 -17.66 -19.47 -29.08
C ALA A 189 -18.53 -19.18 -30.33
N LEU A 190 -19.64 -18.45 -30.19
CA LEU A 190 -20.56 -18.06 -31.23
C LEU A 190 -19.97 -17.09 -32.27
N ALA A 191 -19.07 -16.18 -31.87
CA ALA A 191 -18.56 -15.15 -32.77
C ALA A 191 -17.86 -15.75 -34.01
N GLY A 192 -18.09 -15.13 -35.17
CA GLY A 192 -17.54 -15.56 -36.45
C GLY A 192 -18.60 -16.04 -37.44
N SER A 193 -18.11 -16.68 -38.50
CA SER A 193 -18.91 -17.14 -39.63
C SER A 193 -19.28 -18.63 -39.51
N TRP A 194 -20.52 -18.96 -39.83
CA TRP A 194 -21.08 -20.31 -39.78
C TRP A 194 -21.78 -20.61 -41.10
N ARG A 195 -21.73 -21.86 -41.54
CA ARG A 195 -22.37 -22.33 -42.78
C ARG A 195 -23.22 -23.55 -42.50
N ALA A 196 -24.41 -23.58 -43.09
CA ALA A 196 -25.27 -24.76 -43.14
C ALA A 196 -25.71 -25.00 -44.59
N ASP A 197 -25.81 -26.26 -45.00
CA ASP A 197 -26.55 -26.60 -46.21
C ASP A 197 -28.01 -26.88 -45.78
N VAL A 198 -28.91 -25.95 -46.13
CA VAL A 198 -30.30 -25.93 -45.65
C VAL A 198 -31.21 -26.46 -46.74
N SER A 199 -31.80 -27.63 -46.50
CA SER A 199 -32.86 -28.19 -47.33
C SER A 199 -34.23 -27.65 -46.89
N TYR A 200 -34.88 -26.91 -47.77
CA TYR A 200 -36.19 -26.32 -47.53
C TYR A 200 -37.32 -27.33 -47.77
N ASP A 201 -38.50 -27.04 -47.23
CA ASP A 201 -39.66 -27.94 -47.29
C ASP A 201 -40.23 -28.12 -48.71
N TRP A 202 -39.89 -27.24 -49.65
CA TRP A 202 -40.22 -27.37 -51.07
C TRP A 202 -39.15 -28.09 -51.90
N GLY A 203 -38.05 -28.56 -51.28
CA GLY A 203 -37.08 -29.48 -51.89
C GLY A 203 -35.75 -28.86 -52.33
N ASP A 204 -35.64 -27.53 -52.40
CA ASP A 204 -34.37 -26.89 -52.74
C ASP A 204 -33.40 -26.91 -51.56
N THR A 205 -32.10 -26.99 -51.85
CA THR A 205 -31.04 -26.89 -50.84
C THR A 205 -30.12 -25.72 -51.15
N HIS A 206 -29.90 -24.86 -50.17
CA HIS A 206 -29.01 -23.71 -50.30
C HIS A 206 -27.94 -23.72 -49.21
N ALA A 207 -26.76 -23.25 -49.58
CA ALA A 207 -25.70 -22.95 -48.63
C ALA A 207 -26.00 -21.62 -47.94
N GLU A 208 -26.45 -21.67 -46.70
CA GLU A 208 -26.73 -20.49 -45.90
C GLU A 208 -25.56 -20.12 -45.00
N MET A 209 -25.29 -18.83 -44.88
CA MET A 209 -24.23 -18.22 -44.09
C MET A 209 -24.83 -17.43 -42.93
N PHE A 210 -24.31 -17.67 -41.73
CA PHE A 210 -24.67 -16.97 -40.51
C PHE A 210 -23.42 -16.34 -39.92
N LYS A 211 -23.42 -15.03 -39.71
CA LYS A 211 -22.29 -14.31 -39.14
C LYS A 211 -22.72 -13.63 -37.85
N PHE A 212 -22.00 -13.88 -36.77
CA PHE A 212 -22.24 -13.29 -35.46
C PHE A 212 -21.05 -12.43 -35.04
N GLU A 213 -21.32 -11.19 -34.67
CA GLU A 213 -20.32 -10.22 -34.23
C GLU A 213 -20.76 -9.57 -32.92
N ARG A 214 -19.77 -9.17 -32.11
CA ARG A 214 -20.03 -8.47 -30.85
C ARG A 214 -19.47 -7.05 -30.94
N LEU A 215 -20.36 -6.07 -31.11
CA LEU A 215 -20.04 -4.65 -31.23
C LEU A 215 -20.59 -3.90 -30.01
N GLY A 216 -19.73 -3.19 -29.28
CA GLY A 216 -20.13 -2.42 -28.09
C GLY A 216 -20.80 -3.24 -26.98
N GLY A 217 -20.51 -4.54 -26.91
CA GLY A 217 -21.11 -5.47 -25.94
C GLY A 217 -22.44 -6.10 -26.37
N ARG A 218 -23.02 -5.67 -27.50
CA ARG A 218 -24.25 -6.23 -28.11
C ARG A 218 -23.92 -7.22 -29.22
N TRP A 219 -24.83 -8.18 -29.42
CA TRP A 219 -24.76 -9.12 -30.54
C TRP A 219 -25.43 -8.53 -31.77
N GLU A 220 -24.72 -8.59 -32.89
CA GLU A 220 -25.23 -8.25 -34.21
C GLU A 220 -24.85 -9.38 -35.18
N GLY A 221 -25.54 -9.45 -36.31
CA GLY A 221 -25.25 -10.51 -37.26
C GLY A 221 -26.07 -10.46 -38.54
N THR A 222 -25.69 -11.33 -39.46
CA THR A 222 -26.41 -11.56 -40.71
C THR A 222 -26.71 -13.05 -40.87
N ALA A 223 -27.91 -13.39 -41.32
CA ALA A 223 -28.29 -14.73 -41.73
C ALA A 223 -28.76 -14.66 -43.19
N SER A 224 -28.24 -15.53 -44.05
CA SER A 224 -28.78 -15.64 -45.39
C SER A 224 -30.04 -16.50 -45.43
N TYR A 225 -30.90 -16.17 -46.39
CA TYR A 225 -32.06 -16.95 -46.77
C TYR A 225 -32.12 -17.00 -48.29
N LEU A 226 -32.09 -18.20 -48.86
CA LEU A 226 -31.88 -18.47 -50.29
C LEU A 226 -30.58 -17.85 -50.80
N GLY A 227 -29.52 -17.89 -49.97
CA GLY A 227 -28.21 -17.32 -50.29
C GLY A 227 -28.11 -15.79 -50.21
N ILE A 228 -29.22 -15.08 -49.93
CA ILE A 228 -29.23 -13.62 -49.81
C ILE A 228 -29.05 -13.23 -48.33
N PRO A 229 -27.99 -12.52 -47.93
CA PRO A 229 -27.75 -12.13 -46.54
C PRO A 229 -28.77 -11.09 -46.06
N ARG A 230 -29.29 -11.29 -44.85
CA ARG A 230 -30.27 -10.42 -44.19
C ARG A 230 -29.79 -10.08 -42.79
N ALA A 231 -30.06 -8.87 -42.34
CA ALA A 231 -29.74 -8.47 -40.97
C ALA A 231 -30.56 -9.30 -39.97
N MET A 232 -29.93 -9.76 -38.90
CA MET A 232 -30.61 -10.41 -37.79
C MET A 232 -31.31 -9.35 -36.94
N GLU A 233 -32.63 -9.43 -36.86
CA GLU A 233 -33.47 -8.61 -36.00
C GLU A 233 -33.67 -9.30 -34.65
N SER A 234 -33.70 -8.50 -33.57
CA SER A 234 -33.96 -8.98 -32.22
C SER A 234 -33.04 -10.14 -31.76
N LEU A 235 -31.78 -10.15 -32.24
CA LEU A 235 -30.80 -11.17 -31.89
C LEU A 235 -30.56 -11.18 -30.37
N ARG A 236 -30.85 -12.33 -29.75
CA ARG A 236 -30.61 -12.62 -28.35
C ARG A 236 -29.80 -13.90 -28.23
N VAL A 237 -28.83 -13.88 -27.33
CA VAL A 237 -27.93 -14.99 -27.05
C VAL A 237 -27.89 -15.16 -25.53
N ASP A 238 -28.50 -16.24 -25.06
CA ASP A 238 -28.65 -16.56 -23.65
C ASP A 238 -27.91 -17.87 -23.37
N GLY A 239 -26.62 -17.76 -23.03
CA GLY A 239 -25.74 -18.92 -22.88
C GLY A 239 -25.55 -19.65 -24.21
N HIS A 240 -26.20 -20.81 -24.37
CA HIS A 240 -26.13 -21.63 -25.58
C HIS A 240 -27.33 -21.42 -26.50
N ASP A 241 -28.40 -20.76 -26.03
CA ASP A 241 -29.61 -20.50 -26.81
C ASP A 241 -29.46 -19.24 -27.64
N ILE A 242 -29.81 -19.32 -28.92
CA ILE A 242 -29.70 -18.24 -29.91
C ILE A 242 -31.08 -18.02 -30.51
N HIS A 243 -31.55 -16.79 -30.48
CA HIS A 243 -32.84 -16.43 -31.08
C HIS A 243 -32.70 -15.16 -31.90
N PHE A 244 -33.17 -15.19 -33.14
CA PHE A 244 -33.26 -14.01 -33.99
C PHE A 244 -34.35 -14.17 -35.04
N GLU A 245 -34.73 -13.05 -35.66
CA GLU A 245 -35.62 -13.05 -36.81
C GLU A 245 -34.92 -12.42 -38.01
N THR A 246 -35.30 -12.81 -39.22
CA THR A 246 -35.01 -12.04 -40.43
C THR A 246 -36.29 -11.84 -41.23
N ALA A 247 -36.29 -10.82 -42.09
CA ALA A 247 -37.42 -10.51 -42.95
C ALA A 247 -37.03 -10.58 -44.42
N SER A 248 -37.91 -11.16 -45.23
CA SER A 248 -37.85 -11.11 -46.69
C SER A 248 -39.17 -10.64 -47.27
N GLU A 249 -39.16 -10.22 -48.52
CA GLU A 249 -40.38 -9.87 -49.25
C GLU A 249 -40.61 -10.90 -50.35
N VAL A 250 -41.85 -11.34 -50.49
CA VAL A 250 -42.30 -12.13 -51.63
C VAL A 250 -43.38 -11.37 -52.36
N ALA A 251 -43.30 -11.34 -53.69
CA ALA A 251 -44.35 -10.81 -54.55
C ALA A 251 -45.10 -11.97 -55.23
N SER A 252 -46.41 -11.85 -55.34
CA SER A 252 -47.28 -12.75 -56.11
C SER A 252 -48.33 -11.91 -56.84
N GLY A 253 -48.20 -11.79 -58.16
CA GLY A 253 -48.97 -10.82 -58.95
C GLY A 253 -48.71 -9.39 -58.48
N ASP A 254 -49.78 -8.64 -58.20
CA ASP A 254 -49.71 -7.25 -57.70
C ASP A 254 -49.59 -7.14 -56.17
N GLN A 255 -49.47 -8.27 -55.44
CA GLN A 255 -49.38 -8.27 -53.99
C GLN A 255 -47.97 -8.60 -53.50
N THR A 256 -47.44 -7.76 -52.60
CA THR A 256 -46.21 -8.04 -51.85
C THR A 256 -46.55 -8.37 -50.40
N ARG A 257 -45.94 -9.42 -49.84
CA ARG A 257 -46.04 -9.77 -48.43
C ARG A 257 -44.65 -9.95 -47.82
N THR A 258 -44.52 -9.57 -46.56
CA THR A 258 -43.32 -9.81 -45.77
C THR A 258 -43.35 -11.22 -45.18
N LEU A 259 -42.32 -12.01 -45.47
CA LEU A 259 -42.03 -13.25 -44.77
C LEU A 259 -41.16 -12.95 -43.56
N ARG A 260 -41.57 -13.45 -42.40
CA ARG A 260 -40.76 -13.45 -41.18
C ARG A 260 -40.21 -14.83 -40.94
N HIS A 261 -38.89 -14.91 -40.84
CA HIS A 261 -38.11 -16.11 -40.58
C HIS A 261 -37.64 -16.08 -39.13
N ARG A 262 -38.17 -16.97 -38.30
CA ARG A 262 -37.76 -17.09 -36.89
C ARG A 262 -36.78 -18.23 -36.74
N TYR A 263 -35.60 -17.91 -36.22
CA TYR A 263 -34.55 -18.87 -35.94
C TYR A 263 -34.45 -19.07 -34.43
N GLY A 264 -34.54 -20.32 -34.00
CA GLY A 264 -34.09 -20.77 -32.68
C GLY A 264 -32.90 -21.69 -32.87
N GLY A 265 -31.80 -21.44 -32.16
CA GLY A 265 -30.56 -22.18 -32.28
C GLY A 265 -30.03 -22.61 -30.93
N GLU A 266 -29.39 -23.77 -30.87
CA GLU A 266 -28.65 -24.25 -29.70
C GLU A 266 -27.18 -24.45 -30.11
N LEU A 267 -26.26 -23.76 -29.43
CA LEU A 267 -24.82 -23.86 -29.63
C LEU A 267 -24.27 -25.04 -28.83
N ASP A 268 -23.68 -26.01 -29.53
CA ASP A 268 -23.05 -27.19 -28.97
C ASP A 268 -21.61 -27.31 -29.50
N GLY A 269 -20.70 -26.62 -28.82
CA GLY A 269 -19.29 -26.53 -29.20
C GLY A 269 -19.06 -25.86 -30.56
N GLU A 270 -18.82 -26.67 -31.59
CA GLU A 270 -18.47 -26.24 -32.95
C GLU A 270 -19.65 -26.40 -33.94
N VAL A 271 -20.85 -26.71 -33.43
CA VAL A 271 -22.09 -26.87 -34.21
C VAL A 271 -23.20 -26.01 -33.61
N ILE A 272 -23.99 -25.35 -34.44
CA ILE A 272 -25.26 -24.73 -34.04
C ILE A 272 -26.41 -25.51 -34.67
N ARG A 273 -27.30 -26.06 -33.85
CA ARG A 273 -28.52 -26.71 -34.33
C ARG A 273 -29.61 -25.68 -34.44
N PHE A 274 -30.03 -25.35 -35.65
CA PHE A 274 -31.10 -24.38 -35.90
C PHE A 274 -32.42 -25.07 -36.15
N ARG A 275 -33.48 -24.39 -35.73
CA ARG A 275 -34.86 -24.55 -36.17
C ARG A 275 -35.30 -23.25 -36.83
N LEU A 276 -35.72 -23.33 -38.09
CA LEU A 276 -36.29 -22.22 -38.83
C LEU A 276 -37.81 -22.40 -38.97
N ALA A 277 -38.58 -21.41 -38.57
CA ALA A 277 -40.01 -21.31 -38.85
C ALA A 277 -40.31 -20.03 -39.63
N THR A 278 -40.94 -20.17 -40.80
CA THR A 278 -41.28 -19.05 -41.69
C THR A 278 -42.78 -18.79 -41.67
N SER A 279 -43.19 -17.52 -41.62
CA SER A 279 -44.60 -17.10 -41.59
C SER A 279 -44.83 -15.80 -42.37
N GLY A 280 -46.09 -15.47 -42.66
CA GLY A 280 -46.49 -14.20 -43.31
C GLY A 280 -46.57 -14.21 -44.84
N GLY A 281 -46.04 -15.25 -45.50
CA GLY A 281 -46.10 -15.42 -46.95
C GLY A 281 -47.48 -15.86 -47.49
N PHE A 282 -47.49 -16.27 -48.76
CA PHE A 282 -48.68 -16.83 -49.42
C PHE A 282 -48.85 -18.34 -49.20
N SER A 283 -47.83 -19.02 -48.68
CA SER A 283 -47.80 -20.46 -48.44
C SER A 283 -47.63 -20.78 -46.95
N ALA A 284 -48.06 -21.98 -46.55
CA ALA A 284 -47.75 -22.54 -45.24
C ALA A 284 -46.42 -23.27 -45.30
N TYR A 285 -45.43 -22.82 -44.51
CA TYR A 285 -44.10 -23.42 -44.44
C TYR A 285 -43.99 -24.32 -43.21
N ARG A 286 -43.42 -25.51 -43.38
CA ARG A 286 -43.12 -26.39 -42.24
C ARG A 286 -41.83 -25.93 -41.56
N PRO A 287 -41.74 -25.99 -40.22
CA PRO A 287 -40.48 -25.76 -39.55
C PRO A 287 -39.43 -26.78 -40.00
N ILE A 288 -38.23 -26.30 -40.35
CA ILE A 288 -37.11 -27.12 -40.76
C ILE A 288 -35.99 -27.04 -39.71
N HIS A 289 -35.17 -28.10 -39.66
CA HIS A 289 -34.03 -28.21 -38.76
C HIS A 289 -32.76 -28.44 -39.58
N PHE A 290 -31.67 -27.79 -39.19
CA PHE A 290 -30.38 -27.94 -39.86
C PHE A 290 -29.23 -27.61 -38.92
N GLU A 291 -28.03 -28.08 -39.25
CA GLU A 291 -26.82 -27.83 -38.47
C GLU A 291 -25.91 -26.85 -39.21
N ALA A 292 -25.49 -25.78 -38.53
CA ALA A 292 -24.46 -24.89 -39.01
C ALA A 292 -23.12 -25.23 -38.34
N ARG A 293 -22.04 -25.20 -39.11
CA ARG A 293 -20.65 -25.42 -38.64
C ARG A 293 -19.81 -24.19 -38.93
N ARG A 294 -18.69 -24.01 -38.23
CA ARG A 294 -17.78 -22.90 -38.52
C ARG A 294 -17.37 -22.89 -39.98
N ALA A 295 -17.49 -21.73 -40.60
CA ALA A 295 -16.97 -21.45 -41.92
C ALA A 295 -15.65 -20.65 -41.77
N PRO A 296 -14.63 -20.93 -42.59
CA PRO A 296 -13.47 -20.06 -42.67
C PRO A 296 -13.92 -18.66 -43.11
N ASP A 297 -13.41 -17.62 -42.46
CA ASP A 297 -13.69 -16.24 -42.88
C ASP A 297 -13.27 -16.06 -44.33
N ALA A 298 -14.26 -15.90 -45.22
CA ALA A 298 -14.05 -15.52 -46.60
C ALA A 298 -13.67 -14.02 -46.65
N GLY A 299 -12.48 -13.70 -46.14
CA GLY A 299 -11.98 -12.34 -45.96
C GLY A 299 -10.47 -12.17 -46.18
N ARG A 300 -9.80 -13.15 -46.79
CA ARG A 300 -8.44 -13.03 -47.33
C ARG A 300 -8.30 -13.80 -48.65
N ALA A 301 -9.00 -13.36 -49.69
CA ALA A 301 -8.69 -13.70 -51.07
C ALA A 301 -9.09 -12.52 -51.96
N GLY A 302 -8.10 -11.74 -52.39
CA GLY A 302 -8.31 -10.57 -53.24
C GLY A 302 -7.23 -9.53 -53.01
N ARG A 303 -6.10 -9.70 -53.71
CA ARG A 303 -5.17 -8.61 -54.04
C ARG A 303 -5.86 -7.61 -54.96
#